data_AF-W4LCN6-F1
#
_entry.id   AF-W4LCN6-F1
#
_cell.length_a   1.000
_cell.length_b   1.000
_cell.length_c   1.000
_cell.angle_alpha   90.00
_cell.angle_beta   90.00
_cell.angle_gamma   90.00
#
_symmetry.space_group_name_H-M   'P 1'
#
loop_
_entity.id
_entity.type
_entity.pdbx_description
1 polymer ?
#
loop_
_entity_poly.entity_id
_entity_poly.type
_entity_poly.pdbx_seq_one_letter_code
_entity_poly.pdbx_strand_id
1 'polypeptide(L)' 'MHRSRLSDMLIDCSEDNMEAGIQFWSNALGMAVDQPEDASSPYVELTGEGRGLRIGLQRVDDTSRIHLDIETDD' A
#
# COMPACT_ATOMS: atom_id res chain seq x y z
N MET A 1 27.25 -7.40 8.59
CA MET A 1 26.90 -6.63 7.39
C MET A 1 25.39 -6.61 7.34
N HIS A 2 24.77 -5.43 7.29
CA HIS A 2 23.32 -5.29 7.17
C HIS A 2 22.85 -5.71 5.77
N ARG A 3 21.56 -6.03 5.63
CA ARG A 3 20.89 -6.35 4.38
C ARG A 3 19.60 -5.55 4.30
N SER A 4 19.35 -4.95 3.14
CA SER A 4 18.11 -4.25 2.88
C SER A 4 17.54 -4.62 1.51
N ARG A 5 16.24 -4.43 1.34
CA ARG A 5 15.54 -4.60 0.06
C ARG A 5 14.39 -3.62 -0.06
N LEU A 6 14.02 -3.32 -1.30
CA LEU A 6 12.74 -2.70 -1.57
C LEU A 6 11.62 -3.68 -1.19
N SER A 7 10.71 -3.26 -0.31
CA SER A 7 9.66 -4.13 0.23
C SER A 7 8.27 -3.73 -0.22
N ASP A 8 7.97 -2.43 -0.22
CA ASP A 8 6.63 -1.90 -0.45
C ASP A 8 6.65 -0.65 -1.32
N MET A 9 5.61 -0.49 -2.14
CA MET A 9 5.21 0.78 -2.74
C MET A 9 3.85 1.15 -2.16
N LEU A 10 3.81 2.24 -1.38
CA LEU A 10 2.58 2.70 -0.77
C LEU A 10 2.06 3.95 -1.46
N ILE A 11 0.75 3.95 -1.66
CA ILE A 11 -0.02 5.05 -2.20
C ILE A 11 -0.72 5.71 -1.02
N ASP A 12 -0.17 6.82 -0.56
CA ASP A 12 -0.74 7.60 0.52
C ASP A 12 -1.99 8.33 0.02
N CYS A 13 -3.10 8.14 0.72
CA CYS A 13 -4.38 8.78 0.43
C CYS A 13 -4.91 9.47 1.68
N SER A 14 -5.44 10.69 1.51
CA SER A 14 -6.21 11.34 2.57
C SER A 14 -7.44 10.52 2.95
N GLU A 15 -7.95 10.70 4.17
CA GLU A 15 -9.18 10.04 4.66
C GLU A 15 -10.32 10.09 3.63
N ASP A 16 -10.62 11.28 3.13
CA ASP A 16 -11.71 11.52 2.16
C ASP A 16 -11.53 10.81 0.81
N ASN A 17 -10.30 10.42 0.46
CA ASN A 17 -9.96 9.83 -0.83
C ASN A 17 -9.66 8.33 -0.73
N MET A 18 -9.63 7.74 0.47
CA MET A 18 -9.16 6.36 0.66
C MET A 18 -10.01 5.37 -0.14
N GLU A 19 -11.34 5.45 -0.04
CA GLU A 19 -12.25 4.53 -0.75
C GLU A 19 -12.14 4.67 -2.28
N ALA A 20 -12.13 5.91 -2.78
CA ALA A 20 -11.94 6.20 -4.20
C ALA A 20 -10.57 5.74 -4.70
N GLY A 21 -9.53 5.88 -3.88
CA GLY A 21 -8.17 5.42 -4.15
C GLY A 21 -8.12 3.89 -4.29
N ILE A 22 -8.70 3.16 -3.32
CA ILE A 22 -8.75 1.69 -3.35
C ILE A 22 -9.42 1.22 -4.64
N GLN A 23 -10.59 1.81 -4.98
CA GLN A 23 -11.32 1.45 -6.18
C GLN A 23 -10.53 1.77 -7.45
N PHE A 24 -9.90 2.94 -7.52
CA PHE A 24 -9.13 3.33 -8.70
C PHE A 24 -7.92 2.42 -8.91
N TRP A 25 -7.10 2.21 -7.89
CA TRP A 25 -5.83 1.50 -8.03
C TRP A 25 -5.98 0.00 -8.18
N SER A 26 -6.94 -0.63 -7.48
CA SER A 26 -7.26 -2.05 -7.71
C SER A 26 -7.66 -2.33 -9.15
N ASN A 27 -8.54 -1.49 -9.72
CA ASN A 27 -8.96 -1.61 -11.10
C ASN A 27 -7.85 -1.26 -12.10
N ALA A 28 -7.08 -0.19 -11.85
CA ALA A 28 -6.02 0.25 -12.75
C ALA A 28 -4.87 -0.77 -12.83
N LEU A 29 -4.55 -1.45 -11.72
CA LEU A 29 -3.48 -2.44 -11.64
C LEU A 29 -3.97 -3.88 -11.88
N GLY A 30 -5.29 -4.10 -11.91
CA GLY A 30 -5.89 -5.44 -12.02
C GLY A 30 -5.56 -6.32 -10.81
N MET A 31 -5.54 -5.73 -9.62
CA MET A 31 -5.14 -6.39 -8.36
C MET A 31 -6.34 -6.55 -7.43
N ALA A 32 -6.39 -7.65 -6.70
CA ALA A 32 -7.43 -7.87 -5.71
C ALA A 32 -7.20 -6.99 -4.48
N VAL A 33 -8.26 -6.54 -3.84
CA VAL A 33 -8.17 -5.78 -2.58
C VAL A 33 -8.19 -6.78 -1.43
N ASP A 34 -7.15 -6.76 -0.61
CA ASP A 34 -7.11 -7.49 0.65
C ASP A 34 -7.39 -6.51 1.81
N GLN A 35 -8.56 -6.70 2.41
CA GLN A 35 -9.03 -5.83 3.49
C GLN A 35 -8.43 -6.29 4.82
N PRO A 36 -7.88 -5.39 5.64
CA PRO A 36 -7.31 -5.75 6.92
C PRO A 36 -8.39 -6.32 7.85
N GLU A 37 -8.03 -7.31 8.68
CA GLU A 37 -8.92 -7.85 9.71
C GLU A 37 -9.29 -6.77 10.76
N ASP A 38 -8.34 -5.89 11.07
CA ASP A 38 -8.56 -4.72 11.92
C ASP A 38 -9.02 -3.53 11.06
N ALA A 39 -10.29 -3.15 11.20
CA ALA A 39 -10.88 -2.01 10.51
C ALA A 39 -10.21 -0.66 10.86
N SER A 40 -9.47 -0.57 11.97
CA SER A 40 -8.71 0.61 12.34
C SER A 40 -7.36 0.72 11.63
N SER A 41 -6.93 -0.34 10.94
CA SER A 41 -5.72 -0.32 10.13
C SER A 41 -5.76 0.85 9.13
N PRO A 42 -4.66 1.62 9.02
CA PRO A 42 -4.55 2.63 7.98
C PRO A 42 -4.21 2.01 6.62
N TYR A 43 -3.90 0.72 6.57
CA TYR A 43 -3.41 0.04 5.36
C TYR A 43 -4.48 -0.81 4.70
N VAL A 44 -4.49 -0.79 3.36
CA VAL A 44 -5.20 -1.75 2.51
C VAL A 44 -4.23 -2.30 1.49
N GLU A 45 -4.06 -3.62 1.44
CA GLU A 45 -3.12 -4.26 0.52
C GLU A 45 -3.80 -4.56 -0.81
N LEU A 46 -3.07 -4.35 -1.91
CA LEU A 46 -3.45 -4.82 -3.23
C LEU A 46 -2.65 -6.09 -3.52
N THR A 47 -3.34 -7.22 -3.64
CA THR A 47 -2.70 -8.52 -3.83
C THR A 47 -2.74 -8.95 -5.30
N GLY A 48 -1.69 -9.64 -5.72
CA GLY A 48 -1.54 -10.18 -7.06
C GLY A 48 -0.36 -11.15 -7.13
N GLU A 49 -0.51 -12.23 -7.90
CA GLU A 49 0.51 -13.28 -7.97
C GLU A 49 1.85 -12.78 -8.56
N GLY A 50 2.96 -13.35 -8.06
CA GLY A 50 4.27 -13.24 -8.71
C GLY A 50 5.03 -11.92 -8.51
N ARG A 51 4.65 -11.07 -7.55
CA ARG A 51 5.32 -9.79 -7.31
C ARG A 51 6.25 -9.86 -6.11
N GLY A 52 7.51 -9.47 -6.30
CA GLY A 52 8.51 -9.32 -5.22
C GLY A 52 8.42 -7.99 -4.46
N LEU A 53 7.39 -7.18 -4.74
CA LEU A 53 7.12 -5.87 -4.18
C LEU A 53 5.64 -5.83 -3.75
N ARG A 54 5.39 -5.52 -2.48
CA ARG A 54 4.02 -5.29 -1.99
C ARG A 54 3.53 -3.93 -2.46
N ILE A 55 2.24 -3.85 -2.79
CA ILE A 55 1.59 -2.62 -3.20
C ILE A 55 0.39 -2.42 -2.30
N GLY A 56 0.26 -1.25 -1.70
CA GLY A 56 -0.84 -0.95 -0.80
C GLY A 56 -1.21 0.52 -0.83
N LEU A 57 -2.35 0.82 -0.22
CA LEU A 57 -2.76 2.17 0.10
C LEU A 57 -2.58 2.40 1.59
N GLN A 58 -2.12 3.59 1.97
CA GLN A 58 -2.03 4.03 3.35
C GLN A 58 -2.87 5.29 3.55
N ARG A 59 -3.73 5.26 4.57
CA ARG A 59 -4.50 6.41 5.00
C ARG A 59 -3.61 7.36 5.80
N VAL A 60 -3.57 8.62 5.39
CA VAL A 60 -2.76 9.68 6.02
C VAL A 60 -3.57 10.95 6.25
N ASP A 61 -3.20 11.72 7.27
CA ASP A 61 -3.74 13.08 7.50
C ASP A 61 -2.83 14.12 6.82
N ASP A 62 -2.61 13.95 5.50
CA ASP A 62 -1.72 14.77 4.68
C ASP A 62 -2.13 14.68 3.19
N THR A 63 -1.42 15.40 2.34
CA THR A 63 -1.52 15.34 0.88
C THR A 63 -1.13 13.97 0.31
N SER A 64 -1.90 13.50 -0.66
CA SER A 64 -1.64 12.23 -1.34
C SER A 64 -0.29 12.21 -2.05
N ARG A 65 0.44 11.10 -1.92
CA ARG A 65 1.76 10.86 -2.52
C ARG A 65 2.01 9.37 -2.72
N ILE A 66 3.14 9.03 -3.32
CA ILE A 66 3.65 7.65 -3.34
C ILE A 66 4.99 7.65 -2.63
N HIS A 67 5.22 6.65 -1.80
CA HIS A 67 6.52 6.38 -1.21
C HIS A 67 6.90 4.91 -1.34
N LEU A 68 8.17 4.63 -1.02
CA LEU A 68 8.77 3.31 -1.10
C LEU A 68 9.35 2.95 0.26
N ASP A 69 9.08 1.73 0.72
CA ASP A 69 9.68 1.20 1.92
C ASP A 69 10.91 0.36 1.60
N ILE A 70 11.94 0.54 2.43
CA ILE A 70 13.10 -0.33 2.46
C ILE A 70 13.07 -1.11 3.76
N GLU A 71 12.85 -2.41 3.63
CA GLU A 71 12.98 -3.35 4.74
C GLU A 71 14.47 -3.62 5.00
N THR A 72 14.87 -3.62 6.26
CA THR A 72 16.25 -3.84 6.72
C THR A 72 16.28 -4.80 7.90
N ASP A 73 17.39 -5.54 8.06
CA ASP A 73 17.65 -6.41 9.22
C ASP A 73 18.45 -5.72 10.35
N ASP A 74 18.83 -4.46 10.13
CA ASP A 74 19.56 -3.56 11.05
C ASP A 74 19.00 -2.14 10.91
#